data_AF-D5GXU8-F1
#
_entry.id   AF-D5GXU8-F1
#
_cell.length_a   1.000
_cell.length_b   1.000
_cell.length_c   1.000
_cell.angle_alpha   90.00
_cell.angle_beta   90.00
_cell.angle_gamma   90.00
#
_symmetry.space_group_name_H-M   'P 1'
#
loop_
_entity.id
_entity.type
_entity.pdbx_description
1 polymer ?
#
loop_
_entity_poly.entity_id
_entity_poly.type
_entity_poly.pdbx_seq_one_letter_code
_entity_poly.pdbx_strand_id
1 'polypeptide(L)'
;MLKDETKFDQLGQKLFMKGVLQDFEKKNGPIKGRMMVTEGKIPPEMLTKLQSELMNSSNWIVVEGSFDFYNYTVGMIVDLTTGKPLANGWLVPQLGHPGMQPAEKWQEFLIEKVVDAIDEKGKINLPLYVWISDRSDLTKTDQDL
;
A
#
# COMPACT_ATOMS: atom_id res chain seq x y z
N MET A 1 -1.76 -9.76 -7.57
CA MET A 1 -2.50 -8.85 -8.48
C MET A 1 -2.61 -7.48 -7.83
N LEU A 2 -2.55 -6.41 -8.64
CA LEU A 2 -2.76 -5.05 -8.16
C LEU A 2 -4.24 -4.68 -8.26
N LYS A 3 -4.70 -3.83 -7.34
CA LYS A 3 -6.12 -3.42 -7.27
C LYS A 3 -6.58 -2.63 -8.49
N ASP A 4 -5.69 -1.83 -9.07
CA ASP A 4 -5.89 -1.16 -10.37
C ASP A 4 -4.59 -1.22 -11.19
N GLU A 5 -4.35 -2.38 -11.81
CA GLU A 5 -3.17 -2.62 -12.63
C GLU A 5 -3.08 -1.67 -13.83
N THR A 6 -4.23 -1.33 -14.45
CA THR A 6 -4.26 -0.42 -15.60
C THR A 6 -3.69 0.95 -15.24
N LYS A 7 -4.14 1.53 -14.12
CA LYS A 7 -3.67 2.85 -13.69
C LYS A 7 -2.20 2.81 -13.27
N PHE A 8 -1.78 1.72 -12.60
CA PHE A 8 -0.38 1.50 -12.23
C PHE A 8 0.53 1.47 -13.46
N ASP A 9 0.14 0.71 -14.49
CA ASP A 9 0.92 0.57 -15.71
C ASP A 9 1.00 1.86 -16.52
N GLN A 10 -0.08 2.66 -16.54
CA GLN A 10 -0.08 3.98 -17.18
C GLN A 10 0.95 4.92 -16.55
N LEU A 11 1.00 4.99 -15.21
CA LEU A 11 2.02 5.78 -14.51
C LEU A 11 3.42 5.21 -14.74
N GLY A 12 3.56 3.88 -14.68
CA GLY A 12 4.82 3.18 -14.93
C GLY A 12 5.40 3.50 -16.32
N GLN A 13 4.57 3.48 -17.37
CA GLN A 13 4.98 3.84 -18.72
C GLN A 13 5.47 5.28 -18.81
N LYS A 14 4.75 6.24 -18.19
CA LYS A 14 5.18 7.64 -18.15
C LYS A 14 6.53 7.81 -17.43
N LEU A 15 6.70 7.18 -16.27
CA LEU A 15 7.94 7.24 -15.50
C LEU A 15 9.11 6.60 -16.26
N PHE A 16 8.85 5.52 -16.99
CA PHE A 16 9.81 4.91 -17.91
C PHE A 16 10.18 5.86 -19.06
N MET A 17 9.21 6.49 -19.72
CA MET A 17 9.50 7.48 -20.76
C MET A 17 10.31 8.67 -20.26
N LYS A 18 10.13 9.05 -18.98
CA LYS A 18 10.90 10.11 -18.30
C LYS A 18 12.28 9.65 -17.79
N GLY A 19 12.64 8.37 -17.93
CA GLY A 19 13.92 7.82 -17.46
C GLY A 19 13.96 7.46 -15.97
N VAL A 20 12.90 7.73 -15.21
CA VAL A 20 12.87 7.62 -13.74
C VAL A 20 13.02 6.16 -13.30
N LEU A 21 12.29 5.24 -13.95
CA LEU A 21 12.37 3.81 -13.61
C LEU A 21 13.72 3.22 -14.00
N GLN A 22 14.29 3.63 -15.14
CA GLN A 22 15.60 3.17 -15.57
C GLN A 22 16.71 3.64 -14.62
N ASP A 23 16.66 4.90 -14.18
CA ASP A 23 17.60 5.43 -13.20
C ASP A 23 17.48 4.74 -11.85
N PHE A 24 16.26 4.42 -11.42
CA PHE A 24 16.00 3.63 -10.24
C PHE A 24 16.62 2.23 -10.36
N GLU A 25 16.34 1.50 -11.45
CA GLU A 25 16.86 0.14 -11.66
C GLU A 25 18.39 0.10 -11.77
N LYS A 26 18.99 1.11 -12.41
CA LYS A 26 20.45 1.21 -12.53
C LYS A 26 21.14 1.35 -11.17
N LYS A 27 20.49 2.02 -10.20
CA LYS A 27 21.03 2.25 -8.86
C LYS A 27 20.72 1.09 -7.90
N ASN A 28 19.50 0.57 -7.97
CA ASN A 28 18.93 -0.31 -6.95
C ASN A 28 18.77 -1.77 -7.41
N GLY A 29 19.05 -2.06 -8.68
CA GLY A 29 18.80 -3.36 -9.30
C GLY A 29 17.41 -3.44 -9.92
N PRO A 30 17.10 -4.54 -10.64
CA PRO A 30 15.85 -4.68 -11.37
C PRO A 30 14.64 -4.64 -10.44
N ILE A 31 13.53 -4.10 -10.95
CA ILE A 31 12.24 -4.16 -10.26
C ILE A 31 11.77 -5.62 -10.24
N LYS A 32 11.45 -6.12 -9.04
CA LYS A 32 11.00 -7.50 -8.81
C LYS A 32 9.58 -7.61 -8.30
N GLY A 33 8.96 -6.50 -7.93
CA GLY A 33 7.59 -6.49 -7.46
C GLY A 33 6.98 -5.10 -7.52
N ARG A 34 5.66 -5.08 -7.50
CA ARG A 34 4.85 -3.88 -7.47
C ARG A 34 3.88 -3.97 -6.29
N MET A 35 3.71 -2.86 -5.59
CA MET A 35 2.68 -2.72 -4.57
C MET A 35 1.85 -1.47 -4.85
N MET A 36 0.53 -1.60 -4.78
CA MET A 36 -0.39 -0.47 -4.87
C MET A 36 -1.15 -0.34 -3.55
N VAL A 37 -1.13 0.85 -2.97
CA VAL A 37 -1.88 1.20 -1.77
C VAL A 37 -3.04 2.10 -2.16
N THR A 38 -4.26 1.72 -1.82
CA THR A 38 -5.46 2.52 -2.06
C THR A 38 -6.21 2.76 -0.77
N GLU A 39 -7.17 3.68 -0.80
CA GLU A 39 -8.18 3.74 0.25
C GLU A 39 -8.96 2.40 0.28
N GLY A 40 -9.26 1.94 1.48
CA GLY A 40 -9.90 0.66 1.75
C GLY A 40 -11.23 0.82 2.48
N LYS A 41 -11.84 -0.31 2.84
CA LYS A 41 -13.02 -0.33 3.71
C LYS A 41 -12.83 -1.37 4.81
N ILE A 42 -13.37 -1.08 6.00
CA ILE A 42 -13.39 -2.06 7.08
C ILE A 42 -14.42 -3.14 6.70
N PRO A 43 -14.02 -4.42 6.65
CA PRO A 43 -14.98 -5.51 6.45
C PRO A 43 -16.03 -5.52 7.58
N PRO A 44 -17.31 -5.83 7.29
CA PRO A 44 -18.36 -5.84 8.30
C PRO A 44 -18.03 -6.69 9.54
N GLU A 45 -17.38 -7.82 9.36
CA GLU A 45 -16.94 -8.74 10.42
C GLU A 45 -15.82 -8.18 11.31
N MET A 46 -15.12 -7.13 10.86
CA MET A 46 -14.06 -6.45 11.61
C MET A 46 -14.58 -5.22 12.35
N LEU A 47 -15.68 -4.61 11.93
CA LEU A 47 -16.23 -3.39 12.55
C LEU A 47 -16.48 -3.55 14.06
N THR A 48 -17.05 -4.69 14.47
CA THR A 48 -17.35 -4.96 15.88
C THR A 48 -16.09 -5.19 16.71
N LYS A 49 -15.03 -5.72 16.11
CA LYS A 49 -13.74 -5.98 16.77
C LYS A 49 -12.91 -4.72 16.94
N LEU A 50 -13.08 -3.75 16.05
CA LEU A 50 -12.29 -2.52 15.97
C LEU A 50 -12.99 -1.31 16.59
N GLN A 51 -14.19 -1.49 17.15
CA GLN A 51 -15.03 -0.39 17.62
C GLN A 51 -14.32 0.45 18.69
N SER A 52 -13.62 -0.19 19.63
CA SER A 52 -12.91 0.50 20.72
C SER A 52 -11.75 1.36 20.19
N GLU A 53 -10.96 0.83 19.26
CA GLU A 53 -9.83 1.50 18.63
C GLU A 53 -10.29 2.69 17.79
N LEU A 54 -11.37 2.50 17.03
CA LEU A 54 -11.99 3.54 16.21
C LEU A 54 -12.60 4.68 17.04
N MET A 55 -13.11 4.41 18.24
CA MET A 55 -13.63 5.45 19.14
C MET A 55 -12.52 6.25 19.83
N ASN A 56 -11.34 5.65 20.01
CA ASN A 56 -10.20 6.28 20.68
C ASN A 56 -9.33 7.13 19.74
N SER A 57 -9.56 7.06 18.42
CA SER A 57 -8.87 7.85 17.41
C SER A 57 -9.87 8.67 16.61
N SER A 58 -9.65 9.98 16.53
CA SER A 58 -10.51 10.90 15.77
C SER A 58 -10.05 11.12 14.33
N ASN A 59 -8.85 10.66 13.97
CA ASN A 59 -8.25 10.90 12.65
C ASN A 59 -7.51 9.65 12.17
N TRP A 60 -8.22 8.79 11.46
CA TRP A 60 -7.71 7.54 10.91
C TRP A 60 -8.18 7.33 9.47
N ILE A 61 -7.47 6.45 8.77
CA ILE A 61 -7.82 6.01 7.41
C ILE A 61 -7.73 4.49 7.31
N VAL A 62 -8.57 3.91 6.45
CA VAL A 62 -8.42 2.52 6.04
C VAL A 62 -7.65 2.50 4.73
N VAL A 63 -6.58 1.72 4.69
CA VAL A 63 -5.80 1.50 3.47
C VAL A 63 -5.75 0.02 3.15
N GLU A 64 -5.66 -0.28 1.86
CA GLU A 64 -5.48 -1.62 1.34
C GLU A 64 -4.26 -1.66 0.44
N GLY A 65 -3.27 -2.47 0.81
CA GLY A 65 -2.10 -2.78 -0.02
C GLY A 65 -2.33 -4.05 -0.83
N SER A 66 -2.15 -3.94 -2.14
CA SER A 66 -2.16 -5.06 -3.08
C SER A 66 -0.76 -5.26 -3.66
N PHE A 67 -0.32 -6.52 -3.77
CA PHE A 67 0.98 -6.89 -4.32
C PHE A 67 0.78 -7.67 -5.60
N ASP A 68 1.58 -7.41 -6.63
CA ASP A 68 1.47 -8.16 -7.90
C ASP A 68 1.85 -9.65 -7.75
N PHE A 69 2.68 -10.00 -6.75
CA PHE A 69 3.10 -11.37 -6.44
C PHE A 69 2.27 -12.09 -5.35
N TYR A 70 1.23 -11.47 -4.76
CA TYR A 70 0.29 -12.15 -3.86
C TYR A 70 -1.14 -12.14 -4.39
N ASN A 71 -1.91 -13.14 -3.96
CA ASN A 71 -3.35 -13.24 -4.18
C ASN A 71 -4.15 -12.74 -2.96
N TYR A 72 -3.60 -11.75 -2.26
CA TYR A 72 -4.23 -11.12 -1.10
C TYR A 72 -4.07 -9.61 -1.20
N THR A 73 -5.04 -8.88 -0.68
CA THR A 73 -4.80 -7.52 -0.19
C THR A 73 -4.60 -7.55 1.32
N VAL A 74 -3.76 -6.65 1.81
CA VAL A 74 -3.56 -6.40 3.23
C VAL A 74 -4.33 -5.11 3.55
N GLY A 75 -5.42 -5.23 4.30
CA GLY A 75 -6.17 -4.09 4.80
C GLY A 75 -5.70 -3.71 6.20
N MET A 76 -5.59 -2.41 6.49
CA MET A 76 -5.25 -1.92 7.82
C MET A 76 -5.88 -0.55 8.09
N ILE A 77 -5.94 -0.20 9.37
CA ILE A 77 -6.37 1.12 9.82
C ILE A 77 -5.16 1.83 10.40
N VAL A 78 -4.89 3.03 9.92
CA VAL A 78 -3.76 3.85 10.37
C VAL A 78 -4.31 5.12 11.00
N ASP A 79 -3.85 5.40 12.22
CA ASP A 79 -4.06 6.68 12.87
C ASP A 79 -3.12 7.71 12.24
N LEU A 80 -3.71 8.72 11.61
CA LEU A 80 -2.99 9.75 10.85
C LEU A 80 -2.33 10.80 11.77
N THR A 81 -2.68 10.82 13.05
CA THR A 81 -2.07 11.72 14.04
C THR A 81 -0.78 11.12 14.59
N THR A 82 -0.78 9.82 14.86
CA THR A 82 0.34 9.11 15.48
C THR A 82 1.21 8.35 14.47
N GLY A 83 0.72 8.16 13.24
CA GLY A 83 1.37 7.33 12.22
C GLY A 83 1.44 5.86 12.64
N LYS A 84 0.52 5.38 13.48
CA LYS A 84 0.52 3.99 13.97
C LYS A 84 -0.69 3.22 13.46
N PRO A 85 -0.53 1.92 13.18
CA PRO A 85 -1.69 1.07 12.94
C PRO A 85 -2.56 1.01 14.20
N LEU A 86 -3.87 1.16 14.03
CA LEU A 86 -4.84 1.03 15.12
C LEU A 86 -5.12 -0.44 15.47
N ALA A 87 -4.87 -1.36 14.54
CA ALA A 87 -5.09 -2.78 14.75
C ALA A 87 -4.18 -3.64 13.86
N ASN A 88 -4.11 -4.92 14.19
CA ASN A 88 -3.52 -5.91 13.30
C ASN A 88 -4.36 -5.95 12.01
N GLY A 89 -3.69 -5.80 10.87
CA GLY A 89 -4.34 -5.79 9.56
C GLY A 89 -5.11 -7.10 9.28
N TRP A 90 -5.95 -7.06 8.26
CA TRP A 90 -6.68 -8.23 7.75
C TRP A 90 -6.23 -8.57 6.35
N LEU A 91 -6.34 -9.85 6.00
CA LEU A 91 -6.02 -10.35 4.67
C LEU A 91 -7.31 -10.66 3.92
N VAL A 92 -7.46 -10.09 2.71
CA VAL A 92 -8.60 -10.37 1.83
C VAL A 92 -8.10 -11.10 0.59
N PRO A 93 -8.52 -12.35 0.32
CA PRO A 93 -8.21 -13.03 -0.93
C PRO A 93 -8.73 -12.23 -2.13
N GLN A 94 -7.92 -12.08 -3.17
CA GLN A 94 -8.32 -11.36 -4.39
C GLN A 94 -9.01 -12.27 -5.43
N LEU A 95 -8.81 -13.58 -5.34
CA LEU A 95 -9.46 -14.59 -6.18
C LEU A 95 -10.30 -15.55 -5.32
N GLY A 96 -11.19 -16.30 -5.96
CA GLY A 96 -12.08 -17.28 -5.31
C GLY A 96 -11.39 -18.46 -4.62
N HIS A 97 -10.06 -18.51 -4.60
CA HIS A 97 -9.29 -19.46 -3.82
C HIS A 97 -8.17 -18.73 -3.04
N PRO A 98 -7.92 -19.10 -1.77
CA PRO A 98 -6.80 -18.54 -1.01
C PRO A 98 -5.47 -18.97 -1.66
N GLY A 99 -4.59 -18.01 -1.92
CA GLY A 99 -3.22 -18.27 -2.37
C GLY A 99 -2.23 -18.41 -1.21
N MET A 100 -0.95 -18.18 -1.47
CA MET A 100 0.03 -17.97 -0.39
C MET A 100 -0.25 -16.64 0.31
N GLN A 101 -0.36 -16.68 1.64
CA GLN A 101 -0.55 -15.47 2.45
C GLN A 101 0.71 -14.59 2.43
N PRO A 102 0.57 -13.26 2.42
CA PRO A 102 1.70 -12.36 2.58
C PRO A 102 2.42 -12.60 3.91
N ALA A 103 3.74 -12.81 3.85
CA ALA A 103 4.58 -12.84 5.05
C ALA A 103 4.50 -11.50 5.81
N GLU A 104 4.69 -11.55 7.13
CA GLU A 104 4.60 -10.40 8.04
C GLU A 104 5.41 -9.18 7.58
N LYS A 105 6.63 -9.40 7.06
CA LYS A 105 7.48 -8.35 6.49
C LYS A 105 6.79 -7.48 5.43
N TRP A 106 5.83 -8.02 4.68
CA TRP A 106 5.10 -7.27 3.66
C TRP A 106 3.97 -6.42 4.26
N GLN A 107 3.45 -6.82 5.41
CA GLN A 107 2.52 -6.00 6.19
C GLN A 107 3.29 -4.84 6.85
N GLU A 108 4.48 -5.12 7.40
CA GLU A 108 5.38 -4.09 7.94
C GLU A 108 5.79 -3.09 6.84
N PHE A 109 6.20 -3.59 5.67
CA PHE A 109 6.54 -2.75 4.51
C PHE A 109 5.36 -1.86 4.09
N LEU A 110 4.13 -2.38 4.10
CA LEU A 110 2.93 -1.59 3.82
C LEU A 110 2.74 -0.48 4.86
N ILE A 111 2.87 -0.79 6.15
CA ILE A 111 2.77 0.21 7.24
C ILE A 111 3.81 1.31 7.02
N GLU A 112 5.06 0.94 6.77
CA GLU A 112 6.15 1.87 6.49
C GLU A 112 5.78 2.84 5.36
N LYS A 113 5.31 2.33 4.21
CA LYS A 113 4.95 3.19 3.07
C LYS A 113 3.75 4.08 3.32
N VAL A 114 2.80 3.63 4.13
CA VAL A 114 1.64 4.44 4.49
C VAL A 114 2.06 5.57 5.41
N VAL A 115 2.90 5.28 6.42
CA VAL A 115 3.38 6.25 7.40
C VAL A 115 4.29 7.30 6.76
N ASP A 116 5.22 6.87 5.90
CA ASP A 116 6.11 7.77 5.15
C ASP A 116 5.35 8.70 4.21
N ALA A 117 4.12 8.34 3.81
CA ALA A 117 3.27 9.13 2.94
C ALA A 117 2.33 10.09 3.68
N ILE A 118 2.33 10.11 5.02
CA ILE A 118 1.56 11.06 5.81
C ILE A 118 2.24 12.43 5.76
N ASP A 119 1.54 13.44 5.27
CA ASP A 119 2.03 14.82 5.25
C ASP A 119 1.94 15.52 6.62
N GLU A 120 2.50 16.71 6.73
CA GLU A 120 2.49 17.53 7.97
C GLU A 120 1.07 17.85 8.48
N LYS A 121 0.04 17.69 7.64
CA LYS A 121 -1.36 17.93 7.97
C LYS A 121 -2.11 16.63 8.29
N GLY A 122 -1.41 15.50 8.37
CA GLY A 122 -2.01 14.20 8.61
C GLY A 122 -2.84 13.70 7.42
N LYS A 123 -2.45 14.00 6.18
CA LYS A 123 -3.11 13.53 4.96
C LYS A 123 -2.19 12.65 4.13
N ILE A 124 -2.78 11.74 3.37
CA ILE A 124 -2.06 10.86 2.44
C ILE A 124 -2.62 11.08 1.04
N ASN A 125 -1.72 11.28 0.06
CA ASN A 125 -2.08 11.36 -1.35
C ASN A 125 -2.16 9.95 -1.96
N LEU A 126 -3.30 9.28 -1.73
CA LEU A 126 -3.58 7.97 -2.32
C LEU A 126 -4.05 8.10 -3.78
N PRO A 127 -3.81 7.08 -4.63
CA PRO A 127 -3.10 5.84 -4.32
C PRO A 127 -1.57 6.01 -4.31
N LEU A 128 -0.88 5.13 -3.56
CA LEU A 128 0.57 4.98 -3.65
C LEU A 128 0.89 3.88 -4.67
N TYR A 129 1.84 4.16 -5.55
CA TYR A 129 2.41 3.23 -6.51
C TYR A 129 3.85 2.94 -6.11
N VAL A 130 4.16 1.69 -5.79
CA VAL A 130 5.45 1.31 -5.25
C VAL A 130 6.11 0.26 -6.14
N TRP A 131 7.29 0.58 -6.67
CA TRP A 131 8.15 -0.37 -7.39
C TRP A 131 9.25 -0.86 -6.46
N ILE A 132 9.41 -2.18 -6.35
CA ILE A 132 10.25 -2.82 -5.35
C ILE A 132 11.43 -3.52 -6.04
N SER A 133 12.64 -3.29 -5.56
CA SER A 133 13.87 -4.01 -5.94
C SER A 133 14.45 -4.74 -4.73
N ASP A 134 15.54 -5.49 -4.92
CA ASP A 134 16.24 -6.13 -3.79
C ASP A 134 16.88 -5.14 -2.82
N ARG A 135 17.21 -3.92 -3.27
CA ARG A 135 18.00 -2.95 -2.49
C ARG A 135 17.19 -1.77 -1.97
N SER A 136 16.08 -1.46 -2.61
CA SER A 136 15.27 -0.28 -2.33
C SER A 136 13.90 -0.37 -3.00
N ASP A 137 13.07 0.64 -2.78
CA ASP A 137 11.79 0.85 -3.44
C ASP A 137 11.65 2.30 -3.93
N LEU A 138 10.73 2.51 -4.88
CA LEU A 138 10.33 3.81 -5.36
C LEU A 138 8.84 3.97 -5.14
N THR A 139 8.46 4.96 -4.34
CA THR A 139 7.04 5.31 -4.09
C THR A 139 6.64 6.57 -4.86
N LYS A 140 5.48 6.52 -5.53
CA LYS A 140 4.90 7.62 -6.31
C LYS A 140 3.41 7.74 -6.04
N THR A 141 2.83 8.86 -6.46
CA THR A 141 1.39 9.16 -6.32
C THR A 141 0.82 9.66 -7.64
N ASP A 142 -0.49 9.93 -7.67
CA ASP A 142 -1.13 10.59 -8.83
C ASP A 142 -0.56 11.98 -9.12
N GLN A 143 0.13 12.63 -8.17
CA GLN A 143 0.79 13.92 -8.41
C GLN A 143 2.03 13.80 -9.29
N ASP A 144 2.55 12.60 -9.50
CA ASP A 144 3.68 12.31 -10.39
C ASP A 144 3.25 12.02 -11.86
N LEU A 145 1.94 12.01 -12.14
CA LEU A 145 1.34 11.78 -13.47
C LEU A 145 1.63 12.88 -14.50
#